data_AF-A0A1S8TCA7-F1
#
_entry.id   AF-A0A1S8TCA7-F1
#
_cell.length_a   1.000
_cell.length_b   1.000
_cell.length_c   1.000
_cell.angle_alpha   90.00
_cell.angle_beta   90.00
_cell.angle_gamma   90.00
#
_symmetry.space_group_name_H-M   'P 1'
#
loop_
_entity.id
_entity.type
_entity.pdbx_description
1 polymer ?
#
loop_
_entity_poly.entity_id
_entity_poly.type
_entity_poly.pdbx_seq_one_letter_code
_entity_poly.pdbx_strand_id
1 'polypeptide(L)' 'MKKLLDTTKMGNMTLKNRFISAAIGDFTGEGLINERIIEKYETLAKGGVGTIVTGFTLVDEA' A
#
# COMPACT_ATOMS: atom_id res chain seq x y z
N MET A 1 26.62 4.28 0.05
CA MET A 1 26.00 3.12 0.74
C MET A 1 24.54 3.03 0.34
N LYS A 2 24.02 1.84 0.05
CA LYS A 2 22.60 1.61 -0.27
C LYS A 2 21.81 1.55 1.05
N LYS A 3 20.76 2.38 1.20
CA LYS A 3 19.94 2.50 2.43
C LYS A 3 18.50 1.97 2.28
N LEU A 4 18.21 1.35 1.14
CA LEU A 4 16.85 1.02 0.71
C LEU A 4 16.13 0.03 1.65
N LEU A 5 16.89 -0.90 2.23
CA LEU A 5 16.37 -1.91 3.17
C LEU A 5 16.48 -1.48 4.63
N ASP A 6 17.00 -0.29 4.92
CA ASP A 6 17.12 0.19 6.29
C ASP A 6 15.74 0.50 6.86
N THR A 7 15.54 0.20 8.14
CA THR A 7 14.40 0.70 8.91
C THR A 7 14.39 2.23 8.92
N THR A 8 13.21 2.82 8.82
CA THR A 8 13.02 4.28 8.87
C THR A 8 11.76 4.66 9.65
N LYS A 9 11.51 5.96 9.82
CA LYS A 9 10.31 6.47 10.50
C LYS A 9 9.48 7.36 9.58
N MET A 10 8.16 7.27 9.71
CA MET A 10 7.20 8.19 9.13
C MET A 10 6.23 8.62 10.23
N GLY A 11 6.38 9.86 10.71
CA GLY A 11 5.74 10.29 11.95
C GLY A 11 6.10 9.37 13.12
N ASN A 12 5.08 8.79 13.76
CA ASN A 12 5.25 7.83 14.86
C ASN A 12 5.37 6.37 14.40
N MET A 13 5.29 6.08 13.10
CA MET A 13 5.39 4.73 12.55
C MET A 13 6.84 4.35 12.25
N THR A 14 7.22 3.12 12.59
CA THR A 14 8.49 2.52 12.20
C THR A 14 8.27 1.62 10.98
N LEU A 15 8.93 1.91 9.88
CA LEU A 15 8.83 1.17 8.62
C LEU A 15 10.00 0.22 8.48
N LYS A 16 9.72 -1.06 8.18
CA LYS A 16 10.75 -2.12 8.10
C LYS A 16 11.80 -1.89 7.00
N ASN A 17 11.47 -1.11 5.97
CA ASN A 17 12.37 -0.70 4.89
C ASN A 17 11.82 0.58 4.23
N ARG A 18 12.52 1.07 3.20
CA ARG A 18 12.16 2.28 2.44
C ARG A 18 11.46 1.98 1.11
N PHE A 19 10.93 0.76 0.93
CA PHE A 19 10.12 0.40 -0.23
C PHE A 19 8.65 0.74 0.02
N ILE A 20 8.12 1.63 -0.80
CA ILE A 20 6.72 2.06 -0.78
C ILE A 20 6.05 1.62 -2.08
N SER A 21 4.97 0.84 -1.99
CA SER A 21 4.09 0.57 -3.14
C SER A 21 3.20 1.78 -3.38
N ALA A 22 3.21 2.27 -4.62
CA ALA A 22 2.46 3.45 -5.03
C ALA A 22 0.94 3.19 -5.04
N ALA A 23 0.17 4.27 -4.92
CA ALA A 23 -1.27 4.26 -5.09
C ALA A 23 -1.63 3.96 -6.56
N ILE A 24 -1.92 2.70 -6.85
CA ILE A 24 -2.42 2.24 -8.16
C ILE A 24 -3.91 1.94 -8.02
N GLY A 25 -4.72 2.55 -8.89
CA GLY A 25 -6.18 2.43 -8.86
C GLY A 25 -6.66 0.98 -8.81
N ASP A 26 -7.66 0.75 -7.97
CA ASP A 26 -8.32 -0.55 -7.82
C ASP A 26 -9.59 -0.57 -8.66
N PHE A 27 -9.79 -1.65 -9.41
CA PHE A 27 -11.08 -1.89 -10.07
C PHE A 27 -12.08 -2.36 -9.02
N THR A 28 -12.86 -1.41 -8.51
CA THR A 28 -13.96 -1.64 -7.56
C THR A 28 -15.28 -1.69 -8.32
N GLY A 29 -16.29 -2.37 -7.75
CA GLY A 29 -17.65 -2.34 -8.28
C GLY A 29 -18.36 -1.05 -7.86
N GLU A 30 -18.82 -1.01 -6.62
CA GLU A 30 -19.50 0.14 -6.00
C GLU A 30 -18.62 0.80 -4.92
N GLY A 31 -17.33 1.01 -5.23
CA GLY A 31 -16.36 1.47 -4.21
C GLY A 31 -16.02 0.43 -3.13
N LEU A 32 -16.59 -0.78 -3.22
CA LEU A 32 -16.37 -1.86 -2.27
C LEU A 32 -15.06 -2.61 -2.54
N ILE A 33 -14.43 -3.06 -1.46
CA ILE A 33 -13.34 -4.03 -1.50
C ILE A 33 -13.85 -5.37 -2.02
N ASN A 34 -13.02 -6.07 -2.79
CA ASN A 34 -13.26 -7.43 -3.25
C ASN A 34 -12.02 -8.31 -3.03
N GLU A 35 -12.18 -9.62 -3.24
CA GLU A 35 -11.11 -10.61 -3.00
C GLU A 35 -9.83 -10.32 -3.80
N ARG A 36 -9.97 -9.84 -5.05
CA ARG A 36 -8.81 -9.50 -5.89
C ARG A 36 -8.00 -8.34 -5.32
N ILE A 37 -8.67 -7.34 -4.74
CA ILE A 37 -8.01 -6.21 -4.08
C ILE A 37 -7.27 -6.69 -2.83
N ILE A 38 -7.90 -7.57 -2.04
CA ILE A 38 -7.27 -8.17 -0.85
C ILE A 38 -6.04 -8.98 -1.27
N GLU A 39 -6.16 -9.86 -2.26
CA GLU A 39 -5.06 -10.69 -2.77
C GLU A 39 -3.88 -9.84 -3.27
N LYS A 40 -4.16 -8.73 -3.97
CA LYS A 40 -3.13 -7.77 -4.41
C LYS A 40 -2.32 -7.25 -3.22
N TYR A 41 -2.99 -6.74 -2.18
CA TYR A 41 -2.31 -6.14 -1.04
C TYR A 41 -1.64 -7.18 -0.14
N GLU A 42 -2.23 -8.36 0.03
CA GLU A 42 -1.57 -9.47 0.72
C GLU A 42 -0.29 -9.90 0.02
N THR A 43 -0.32 -10.02 -1.31
CA THR A 43 0.86 -10.40 -2.10
C THR A 43 1.99 -9.41 -1.92
N LEU A 44 1.69 -8.11 -1.97
CA LEU A 44 2.68 -7.05 -1.73
C LEU A 44 3.23 -7.08 -0.29
N ALA A 45 2.36 -7.31 0.70
CA ALA A 45 2.75 -7.38 2.10
C ALA A 45 3.66 -8.58 2.38
N LYS A 46 3.27 -9.77 1.90
CA LYS A 46 4.03 -11.03 1.98
C LYS A 46 5.35 -10.94 1.20
N GLY A 47 5.37 -10.20 0.09
CA GLY A 47 6.56 -9.93 -0.72
C GLY A 47 7.60 -8.98 -0.09
N GLY A 48 7.32 -8.42 1.09
CA GLY A 48 8.31 -7.65 1.85
C GLY A 48 8.26 -6.14 1.65
N VAL A 49 7.27 -5.59 0.95
CA VAL A 49 7.06 -4.13 0.84
C VAL A 49 6.91 -3.53 2.25
N GLY A 50 7.60 -2.42 2.51
CA GLY A 50 7.60 -1.74 3.81
C GLY A 50 6.34 -0.96 4.09
N THR A 51 5.79 -0.31 3.06
CA THR A 51 4.55 0.48 3.15
C THR A 51 3.77 0.39 1.86
N ILE A 52 2.46 0.28 1.95
CA ILE A 52 1.55 0.19 0.81
C ILE A 52 0.59 1.36 0.90
N VAL A 53 0.52 2.18 -0.16
CA VAL A 53 -0.54 3.18 -0.31
C VAL A 53 -1.62 2.57 -1.18
N THR A 54 -2.85 2.46 -0.67
CA THR A 54 -3.98 1.91 -1.43
C THR A 54 -4.33 2.81 -2.63
N GLY A 55 -5.12 2.28 -3.57
CA GLY A 55 -5.64 3.05 -4.70
C GLY A 55 -6.45 4.28 -4.24
N PHE A 56 -6.75 5.18 -5.17
CA PHE A 56 -7.57 6.36 -4.88
C PHE A 56 -8.93 5.93 -4.32
N THR A 57 -9.43 6.66 -3.33
CA THR A 57 -10.75 6.45 -2.72
C THR A 57 -11.52 7.75 -2.83
N LEU A 58 -12.71 7.69 -3.43
CA LEU A 58 -13.61 8.82 -3.50
C LEU A 58 -14.21 9.06 -2.11
N VAL A 59 -14.21 10.32 -1.68
CA VAL A 59 -14.76 10.73 -0.37
C VAL A 59 -16.19 11.26 -0.46
N ASP A 60 -16.64 11.56 -1.68
CA ASP A 60 -17.97 12.04 -2.02
C ASP A 60 -18.33 11.59 -3.44
N GLU A 61 -19.61 11.42 -3.71
CA GLU A 61 -20.15 11.13 -5.04
C GLU A 61 -20.53 12.47 -5.68
N ALA A 62 -19.90 12.81 -6.80
CA ALA A 62 -20.17 14.06 -7.53
C ALA A 62 -21.45 13.97 -8.36
#